data_AF-A0A329STE1-F1
#
_entry.id   AF-A0A329STE1-F1
#
_cell.length_a   1.000
_cell.length_b   1.000
_cell.length_c   1.000
_cell.angle_alpha   90.00
_cell.angle_beta   90.00
_cell.angle_gamma   90.00
#
_symmetry.space_group_name_H-M   'P 1'
#
loop_
_entity.id
_entity.type
_entity.pdbx_description
1 polymer ?
#
loop_
_entity_poly.entity_id
_entity_poly.type
_entity_poly.pdbx_seq_one_letter_code
_entity_poly.pdbx_strand_id
1 'polypeptide(L)' 'MYRELTISSDVPAPKLTKAFKTGKLSLTAEQLKGSGSVIHLHPASYEKALKARKAGRGVRLDITRHEIKKG' A
#
# COMPACT_ATOMS: atom_id res chain seq x y z
N MET A 1 -9.42 1.56 13.28
CA MET A 1 -8.10 1.06 13.74
C MET A 1 -7.27 0.72 12.50
N TYR A 2 -6.12 1.36 12.28
CA TYR A 2 -5.29 1.11 11.10
C TYR A 2 -4.34 -0.07 11.32
N ARG A 3 -4.01 -0.81 10.26
CA ARG A 3 -3.06 -1.93 10.27
C ARG A 3 -1.83 -1.60 9.44
N GLU A 4 -0.68 -2.02 9.93
CA GLU A 4 0.60 -1.78 9.27
C GLU A 4 0.87 -2.89 8.24
N LEU A 5 1.22 -2.48 7.02
CA LEU A 5 1.68 -3.38 5.98
C LEU A 5 3.05 -2.93 5.49
N THR A 6 4.03 -3.84 5.54
CA THR A 6 5.33 -3.64 4.93
C THR A 6 5.24 -3.90 3.42
N ILE A 7 5.74 -2.94 2.64
CA ILE A 7 5.85 -2.97 1.18
C ILE A 7 7.31 -2.68 0.79
N SER A 8 7.65 -2.87 -0.49
CA SER A 8 8.99 -2.56 -0.99
C SER A 8 9.34 -1.07 -0.86
N SER A 9 10.61 -0.76 -0.58
CA SER A 9 11.15 0.60 -0.70
C SER A 9 11.18 1.11 -2.14
N ASP A 10 11.08 0.22 -3.13
CA ASP A 10 11.06 0.59 -4.55
C ASP A 10 9.74 1.20 -5.00
N VAL A 11 8.82 1.49 -4.08
CA VAL A 11 7.60 2.23 -4.42
C VAL A 11 7.99 3.68 -4.69
N PRO A 12 7.82 4.20 -5.93
CA PRO A 12 8.25 5.55 -6.25
C PRO A 12 7.49 6.58 -5.41
N ALA A 13 8.20 7.55 -4.83
CA ALA A 13 7.59 8.66 -4.08
C ALA A 13 6.48 9.43 -4.86
N PRO A 14 6.58 9.63 -6.20
CA PRO A 14 5.49 10.22 -6.98
C PRO A 14 4.20 9.39 -6.94
N LYS A 15 4.32 8.07 -6.84
CA LYS A 15 3.19 7.14 -6.77
C LYS A 15 2.46 7.27 -5.44
N LEU A 16 3.21 7.36 -4.33
CA LEU A 16 2.67 7.66 -3.00
C LEU A 16 2.02 9.05 -2.95
N THR A 17 2.66 10.05 -3.55
CA THR A 17 2.12 11.42 -3.63
C THR A 17 0.81 11.48 -4.42
N LYS A 18 0.74 10.76 -5.55
CA LYS A 18 -0.49 10.65 -6.35
C LYS A 18 -1.57 9.90 -5.58
N ALA A 19 -1.21 8.83 -4.87
CA ALA A 19 -2.13 8.07 -4.06
C ALA A 19 -2.69 8.91 -2.88
N PHE A 20 -1.86 9.75 -2.26
CA PHE A 20 -2.28 10.73 -1.25
C PHE A 20 -3.29 11.75 -1.80
N LYS A 21 -3.08 12.23 -3.04
CA LYS A 21 -4.01 13.18 -3.69
C LYS A 21 -5.31 12.52 -4.15
N THR A 22 -5.23 11.31 -4.71
CA THR A 22 -6.35 10.63 -5.39
C THR A 22 -7.11 9.64 -4.52
N GLY A 23 -6.54 9.27 -3.36
CA GLY A 23 -7.07 8.21 -2.50
C GLY A 23 -6.95 6.81 -3.10
N LYS A 24 -6.10 6.62 -4.12
CA LYS A 24 -5.96 5.32 -4.80
C LYS A 24 -4.49 4.93 -4.93
N LEU A 25 -4.13 3.80 -4.32
CA LEU A 25 -2.79 3.23 -4.36
C LEU A 25 -2.81 1.91 -5.14
N SER A 26 -2.09 1.86 -6.25
CA SER A 26 -1.86 0.60 -6.98
C SER A 26 -0.49 0.05 -6.59
N LEU A 27 -0.40 -1.19 -6.14
CA LEU A 27 0.86 -1.86 -5.84
C LEU A 27 1.03 -3.07 -6.76
N THR A 28 2.24 -3.30 -7.25
CA THR A 28 2.57 -4.54 -7.97
C THR A 28 2.78 -5.69 -6.99
N ALA A 29 2.82 -6.93 -7.49
CA ALA A 29 3.10 -8.11 -6.65
C ALA A 29 4.46 -8.01 -5.95
N GLU A 30 5.47 -7.49 -6.65
CA GLU A 30 6.82 -7.25 -6.12
C GLU A 30 6.80 -6.17 -5.02
N GLN A 31 6.09 -5.07 -5.27
CA GLN A 31 5.93 -3.99 -4.29
C GLN A 31 5.20 -4.47 -3.02
N LEU A 32 4.26 -5.42 -3.12
CA LEU A 32 3.60 -6.02 -1.96
C LEU A 32 4.47 -7.02 -1.19
N LYS A 33 5.48 -7.62 -1.82
CA LYS A 33 6.38 -8.60 -1.19
C LYS A 33 7.60 -7.97 -0.54
N GLY A 34 7.98 -6.76 -0.95
CA GLY A 34 9.18 -6.10 -0.44
C GLY A 34 9.08 -5.69 1.03
N SER A 35 10.25 -5.47 1.63
CA SER A 35 10.43 -5.27 3.07
C SER A 35 11.19 -3.98 3.37
N GLY A 36 10.60 -2.82 3.10
CA GLY A 36 11.35 -1.58 3.37
C GLY A 36 10.57 -0.29 3.57
N SER A 37 9.27 -0.24 3.24
CA SER A 37 8.40 0.87 3.62
C SER A 37 7.16 0.34 4.33
N VAL A 38 6.68 1.04 5.35
CA VAL A 38 5.45 0.68 6.07
C VAL A 38 4.34 1.62 5.68
N ILE A 39 3.19 1.08 5.28
CA ILE A 39 1.96 1.85 5.05
C ILE A 39 0.90 1.46 6.07
N HIS A 40 0.16 2.45 6.57
CA HIS A 40 -0.94 2.25 7.50
C HIS A 40 -2.23 2.13 6.71
N LEU A 41 -2.86 0.97 6.67
CA LEU A 41 -4.07 0.72 5.88
C LEU A 41 -5.29 0.48 6.76
N HIS A 42 -6.46 0.88 6.29
CA HIS A 42 -7.74 0.46 6.86
C HIS A 42 -7.84 -1.07 6.84
N PRO A 43 -8.46 -1.73 7.83
CA PRO A 43 -8.53 -3.19 7.89
C PRO A 43 -9.05 -3.85 6.62
N ALA A 44 -10.05 -3.23 5.98
CA ALA A 44 -10.59 -3.70 4.69
C ALA A 44 -9.54 -3.68 3.56
N SER A 45 -8.76 -2.60 3.45
CA SER A 45 -7.68 -2.47 2.47
C SER A 45 -6.50 -3.39 2.82
N TYR A 46 -6.20 -3.57 4.11
CA TYR A 46 -5.17 -4.49 4.58
C TYR A 46 -5.47 -5.93 4.18
N GLU A 47 -6.69 -6.42 4.39
CA GLU A 47 -7.06 -7.78 3.99
C GLU A 47 -6.97 -7.99 2.47
N LYS A 48 -7.37 -7.00 1.69
CA LYS A 48 -7.27 -7.02 0.23
C LYS A 48 -5.80 -7.10 -0.22
N ALA A 49 -4.94 -6.29 0.40
CA ALA A 49 -3.50 -6.31 0.14
C ALA A 49 -2.86 -7.64 0.55
N LEU A 50 -3.24 -8.19 1.70
CA LEU A 50 -2.74 -9.48 2.20
C LEU A 50 -3.13 -10.64 1.27
N LYS A 51 -4.39 -10.67 0.80
CA LYS A 51 -4.86 -11.66 -0.18
C LYS A 51 -4.07 -11.55 -1.48
N ALA A 52 -3.84 -10.35 -1.99
CA ALA A 52 -3.05 -10.13 -3.20
C ALA A 52 -1.58 -10.54 -3.03
N ARG A 53 -0.96 -10.23 -1.88
CA ARG A 53 0.40 -10.66 -1.53
C ARG A 53 0.52 -12.19 -1.54
N LYS A 54 -0.41 -12.88 -0.88
CA LYS A 54 -0.47 -14.36 -0.86
C LYS A 54 -0.68 -14.95 -2.25
N ALA A 55 -1.52 -14.32 -3.07
CA ALA A 55 -1.77 -14.74 -4.44
C ALA A 55 -0.65 -14.38 -5.44
N GLY A 56 0.37 -13.63 -5.01
CA GLY A 56 1.44 -13.16 -5.90
C GLY A 56 0.95 -12.19 -6.98
N ARG A 57 -0.10 -11.40 -6.70
CA ARG A 57 -0.70 -10.45 -7.65
C ARG A 57 -0.58 -9.02 -7.13
N GLY A 58 -0.60 -8.06 -8.06
CA GLY A 58 -0.77 -6.64 -7.71
C GLY A 58 -2.18 -6.34 -7.19
N VAL A 59 -2.34 -5.21 -6.53
CA VAL A 59 -3.62 -4.78 -5.94
C VAL A 59 -3.83 -3.28 -6.10
N ARG A 60 -5.10 -2.89 -6.25
CA ARG A 60 -5.54 -1.51 -6.12
C ARG A 60 -6.26 -1.34 -4.79
N LEU A 61 -5.73 -0.47 -3.95
CA LEU A 61 -6.27 -0.12 -2.64
C LEU A 61 -6.87 1.27 -2.73
N ASP A 62 -8.06 1.38 -2.16
CA ASP A 62 -8.62 2.67 -1.81
C ASP A 62 -8.01 3.05 -0.46
N ILE A 63 -7.38 4.22 -0.45
CA ILE A 63 -6.67 4.73 0.70
C ILE A 63 -7.12 6.14 1.07
N THR A 64 -6.99 6.49 2.33
CA THR A 64 -7.26 7.84 2.82
C THR A 64 -5.96 8.62 3.00
N ARG A 65 -6.04 9.96 3.11
CA ARG A 65 -4.87 10.81 3.28
C ARG A 65 -4.01 10.45 4.50
N HIS A 66 -4.62 9.92 5.54
CA HIS A 66 -3.94 9.59 6.80
C HIS A 66 -3.19 8.24 6.76
N GLU A 67 -3.37 7.47 5.68
CA GLU A 67 -2.82 6.11 5.52
C GLU A 67 -1.43 6.10 4.89
N ILE A 68 -1.08 7.15 4.16
CA ILE A 68 0.28 7.39 3.68
C ILE A 68 0.91 8.43 4.59
N LYS A 69 1.71 7.98 5.56
CA LYS A 69 2.65 8.88 6.22
C LYS A 69 3.73 9.25 5.21
N LYS A 70 3.92 10.56 4.98
CA LYS A 70 5.16 11.08 4.40
C LYS A 70 6.26 10.74 5.41
N GLY A 71 6.98 9.64 5.15
CA GLY A 71 8.34 9.46 5.64
C GLY A 71 9.26 10.36 4.85
#